data_AF-A0A969E2Z9-F1
#
_entry.id   AF-A0A969E2Z9-F1
#
_cell.length_a   1.000
_cell.length_b   1.000
_cell.length_c   1.000
_cell.angle_alpha   90.00
_cell.angle_beta   90.00
_cell.angle_gamma   90.00
#
_symmetry.space_group_name_H-M   'P 1'
#
loop_
_entity.id
_entity.type
_entity.pdbx_description
1 polymer ?
#
loop_
_entity_poly.entity_id
_entity_poly.type
_entity_poly.pdbx_seq_one_letter_code
_entity_poly.pdbx_strand_id
1 'polypeptide(L)'
;MKQREGYHEKWDMPKEPTMEKFYAHYPEYRKYPLPQKTFSWIWYYAMQQMGDDESRQDAQDLKTKLRQREVASSSIALLIPTLHTQLVFNDLAESGLKNQLNFLEAVEAFHEKNRLYFYPKIFAEQAVKTEN
;
A
#
# COMPACT_ATOMS: atom_id res chain seq x y z
N MET A 1 1.33 5.73 24.49
CA MET A 1 0.02 6.41 24.60
C MET A 1 -0.35 7.24 23.36
N LYS A 2 0.60 7.86 22.62
CA LYS A 2 0.30 8.68 21.42
C LYS A 2 -0.28 7.99 20.18
N GLN A 3 -0.01 6.70 19.92
CA GLN A 3 -0.54 6.04 18.71
C GLN A 3 -2.04 5.69 18.80
N ARG A 4 -2.58 5.53 20.01
CA ARG A 4 -3.98 5.10 20.20
C ARG A 4 -4.94 6.27 20.17
N GLU A 5 -4.55 7.44 20.69
CA GLU A 5 -5.36 8.66 20.65
C GLU A 5 -5.56 9.17 19.21
N GLY A 6 -4.49 9.29 18.41
CA GLY A 6 -4.60 9.77 17.03
C GLY A 6 -5.40 8.85 16.10
N TYR A 7 -5.43 7.53 16.36
CA TYR A 7 -6.28 6.61 15.61
C TYR A 7 -7.76 6.81 15.97
N HIS A 8 -8.09 6.98 17.26
CA HIS A 8 -9.46 7.27 17.69
C HIS A 8 -9.95 8.64 17.21
N GLU A 9 -9.09 9.66 17.22
CA GLU A 9 -9.41 11.01 16.73
C GLU A 9 -9.85 11.01 15.25
N LYS A 10 -9.21 10.18 14.40
CA LYS A 10 -9.57 10.08 12.97
C LYS A 10 -10.95 9.43 12.74
N TRP A 11 -11.44 8.61 13.66
CA TRP A 11 -12.80 8.04 13.59
C TRP A 11 -13.89 9.06 13.95
N ASP A 12 -13.55 10.08 14.73
CA ASP A 12 -14.45 11.16 15.15
C ASP A 12 -14.45 12.36 14.17
N MET A 13 -13.54 12.38 13.19
CA MET A 13 -13.50 13.42 12.15
C MET A 13 -14.67 13.30 11.17
N PRO A 14 -15.09 14.43 10.54
CA PRO A 14 -16.04 14.40 9.43
C PRO A 14 -15.60 13.41 8.35
N LYS A 15 -16.55 12.63 7.84
CA LYS A 15 -16.27 11.55 6.88
C LYS A 15 -16.14 12.10 5.46
N GLU A 16 -16.86 13.18 5.18
CA GLU A 16 -17.02 13.81 3.88
C GLU A 16 -15.68 14.18 3.22
N PRO A 17 -14.70 14.80 3.91
CA PRO A 17 -13.42 15.16 3.29
C PRO A 17 -12.62 13.95 2.80
N THR A 18 -12.62 12.87 3.59
CA THR A 18 -11.95 11.62 3.22
C THR A 18 -12.70 10.90 2.11
N MET A 19 -14.03 10.90 2.12
CA MET A 19 -14.84 10.32 1.06
C MET A 19 -14.66 11.06 -0.28
N GLU A 20 -14.58 12.39 -0.28
CA GLU A 20 -14.33 13.15 -1.51
C GLU A 20 -12.96 12.83 -2.11
N LYS A 21 -11.92 12.70 -1.29
CA LYS A 21 -10.59 12.26 -1.74
C LYS A 21 -10.63 10.83 -2.29
N PHE A 22 -11.32 9.92 -1.60
CA PHE A 22 -11.50 8.55 -2.07
C PHE A 22 -12.23 8.47 -3.41
N TYR A 23 -13.29 9.26 -3.61
CA TYR A 23 -14.00 9.34 -4.89
C TYR A 23 -13.23 10.08 -5.99
N ALA A 24 -12.28 10.95 -5.64
CA ALA A 24 -11.36 11.52 -6.61
C ALA A 24 -10.33 10.48 -7.04
N HIS A 25 -9.87 9.62 -6.11
CA HIS A 25 -8.97 8.50 -6.38
C HIS A 25 -9.65 7.42 -7.24
N TYR A 26 -10.86 7.02 -6.87
CA TYR A 26 -11.66 5.98 -7.52
C TYR A 26 -13.05 6.49 -7.91
N PRO A 27 -13.18 7.25 -9.02
CA PRO A 27 -14.45 7.81 -9.47
C PRO A 27 -15.55 6.77 -9.69
N GLU A 28 -15.19 5.55 -10.06
CA GLU A 28 -16.10 4.42 -10.29
C GLU A 28 -16.90 4.00 -9.05
N TYR A 29 -16.42 4.34 -7.84
CA TYR A 29 -17.09 4.02 -6.59
C TYR A 29 -18.09 5.10 -6.13
N ARG A 30 -18.23 6.22 -6.84
CA ARG A 30 -19.25 7.26 -6.54
C ARG A 30 -20.70 6.71 -6.54
N LYS A 31 -20.94 5.60 -7.23
CA LYS A 31 -22.23 4.88 -7.22
C LYS A 31 -22.61 4.29 -5.86
N TYR A 32 -21.66 4.18 -4.93
CA TYR A 32 -21.86 3.71 -3.56
C TYR A 32 -21.84 4.91 -2.60
N PRO A 33 -22.97 5.55 -2.29
CA PRO A 33 -22.97 6.75 -1.46
C PRO A 33 -22.60 6.43 -0.01
N LEU A 34 -22.04 7.42 0.70
CA LEU A 34 -21.81 7.32 2.14
C LEU A 34 -23.18 7.25 2.86
N PRO A 35 -23.51 6.17 3.57
CA PRO A 35 -24.77 6.07 4.30
C PRO A 35 -24.74 6.92 5.57
N GLN A 36 -25.90 7.39 6.04
CA GLN A 36 -26.06 8.05 7.34
C GLN A 36 -25.99 7.03 8.49
N LYS A 37 -24.83 6.40 8.66
CA LYS A 37 -24.54 5.41 9.71
C LYS A 37 -23.20 5.72 10.36
N THR A 38 -23.02 5.32 11.62
CA THR A 38 -21.73 5.41 12.32
C THR A 38 -20.65 4.60 11.62
N PHE A 39 -21.02 3.49 10.98
CA PHE A 39 -20.10 2.65 10.21
C PHE A 39 -20.64 2.34 8.81
N SER A 40 -19.74 2.22 7.85
CA SER A 40 -19.96 1.56 6.56
C SER A 40 -18.64 1.03 6.03
N TRP A 41 -18.69 -0.03 5.21
CA TRP A 41 -17.47 -0.59 4.62
C TRP A 41 -16.77 0.39 3.70
N ILE A 42 -17.53 1.16 2.93
CA ILE A 42 -16.94 2.17 2.03
C ILE A 42 -16.18 3.24 2.82
N TRP A 43 -16.72 3.69 3.97
CA TRP A 43 -16.02 4.59 4.87
C TRP A 43 -14.72 3.99 5.41
N TYR A 44 -14.80 2.75 5.89
CA TYR A 44 -13.66 2.05 6.47
C TYR A 44 -12.49 1.91 5.49
N TYR A 45 -12.77 1.49 4.25
CA TYR A 45 -11.74 1.35 3.23
C TYR A 45 -11.29 2.69 2.64
N ALA A 46 -12.16 3.70 2.56
CA ALA A 46 -11.76 5.06 2.21
C ALA A 46 -10.74 5.64 3.20
N MET A 47 -10.93 5.42 4.50
CA MET A 47 -9.95 5.82 5.51
C MET A 47 -8.60 5.12 5.37
N GLN A 48 -8.59 3.82 5.05
CA GLN A 48 -7.34 3.10 4.81
C GLN A 48 -6.62 3.64 3.58
N GLN A 49 -7.34 3.85 2.48
CA GLN A 49 -6.79 4.45 1.25
C GLN A 49 -6.22 5.84 1.51
N MET A 50 -6.84 6.64 2.37
CA MET A 50 -6.30 7.96 2.75
C MET A 50 -4.93 7.85 3.43
N GLY A 51 -4.73 6.86 4.30
CA GLY A 51 -3.42 6.59 4.91
C GLY A 51 -2.36 6.18 3.88
N ASP A 52 -2.74 5.34 2.92
CA ASP A 52 -1.87 4.95 1.81
C ASP A 52 -1.51 6.18 0.93
N ASP A 53 -2.48 7.06 0.68
CA ASP A 53 -2.29 8.27 -0.12
C ASP A 53 -1.41 9.31 0.60
N GLU A 54 -1.57 9.49 1.92
CA GLU A 54 -0.75 10.36 2.76
C GLU A 54 0.72 9.94 2.77
N SER A 55 1.00 8.63 2.76
CA SER A 55 2.35 8.06 2.83
C SER A 55 2.99 7.77 1.46
N ARG A 56 2.24 7.98 0.36
CA ARG A 56 2.65 7.60 -0.99
C ARG A 56 3.98 8.21 -1.41
N GLN A 57 4.17 9.51 -1.16
CA GLN A 57 5.41 10.21 -1.54
C GLN A 57 6.61 9.67 -0.75
N ASP A 58 6.47 9.53 0.57
CA ASP A 58 7.53 9.01 1.43
C ASP A 58 7.93 7.59 1.03
N ALA A 59 6.95 6.74 0.71
CA ALA A 59 7.19 5.39 0.22
C ALA A 59 7.92 5.38 -1.13
N GLN A 60 7.55 6.26 -2.06
CA GLN A 60 8.22 6.40 -3.36
C GLN A 60 9.67 6.91 -3.21
N ASP A 61 9.89 7.88 -2.34
CA ASP A 61 11.21 8.43 -2.05
C ASP A 61 12.13 7.36 -1.43
N LEU A 62 11.60 6.59 -0.47
CA LEU A 62 12.33 5.49 0.14
C LEU A 62 12.72 4.43 -0.90
N LYS A 63 11.78 3.97 -1.73
CA LYS A 63 12.06 3.01 -2.80
C LYS A 63 13.12 3.52 -3.77
N THR A 64 13.04 4.79 -4.15
CA THR A 64 14.01 5.43 -5.04
C THR A 64 15.42 5.42 -4.43
N LYS A 65 15.55 5.82 -3.16
CA LYS A 65 16.84 5.77 -2.44
C LYS A 65 17.39 4.35 -2.32
N LEU A 66 16.53 3.35 -2.06
CA LEU A 66 16.94 1.95 -1.98
C LEU A 66 17.42 1.41 -3.35
N ARG A 67 16.76 1.77 -4.45
CA ARG A 67 17.23 1.41 -5.81
C ARG A 67 18.56 2.09 -6.14
N GLN A 68 18.72 3.36 -5.81
CA GLN A 68 20.00 4.06 -6.00
C GLN A 68 21.13 3.41 -5.20
N ARG A 69 20.85 3.03 -3.94
CA ARG A 69 21.79 2.29 -3.10
C ARG A 69 22.17 0.96 -3.74
N GLU A 70 21.20 0.19 -4.24
CA GLU A 70 21.46 -1.09 -4.91
C GLU A 70 22.40 -0.93 -6.11
N VAL A 71 22.14 0.06 -6.97
CA VAL A 71 22.99 0.36 -8.14
C VAL A 71 24.41 0.80 -7.72
N ALA A 72 24.52 1.66 -6.71
CA ALA A 72 25.81 2.11 -6.21
C ALA A 72 26.62 0.96 -5.58
N SER A 73 25.98 0.13 -4.74
CA SER A 73 26.60 -1.03 -4.12
C SER A 73 27.08 -2.04 -5.16
N SER A 74 26.25 -2.33 -6.17
CA SER A 74 26.63 -3.21 -7.30
C SER A 74 27.84 -2.67 -8.07
N SER A 75 27.89 -1.36 -8.32
CA SER A 75 29.01 -0.72 -9.03
C SER A 75 30.31 -0.76 -8.23
N ILE A 76 30.26 -0.46 -6.93
CA ILE A 76 31.43 -0.52 -6.03
C ILE A 76 31.94 -1.94 -5.89
N ALA A 77 31.04 -2.92 -5.83
CA ALA A 77 31.40 -4.33 -5.68
C ALA A 77 32.30 -4.85 -6.79
N LEU A 78 32.22 -4.30 -8.01
CA LEU A 78 33.11 -4.66 -9.12
C LEU A 78 34.61 -4.50 -8.79
N LEU A 79 34.95 -3.61 -7.87
CA LEU A 79 36.33 -3.34 -7.45
C LEU A 79 36.72 -4.05 -6.15
N ILE A 80 35.76 -4.64 -5.43
CA ILE A 80 35.97 -5.24 -4.11
C ILE A 80 35.49 -6.70 -4.14
N PRO A 81 36.40 -7.68 -4.35
CA PRO A 81 36.03 -9.08 -4.59
C PRO A 81 35.15 -9.71 -3.50
N THR A 82 35.42 -9.39 -2.23
CA THR A 82 34.62 -9.92 -1.11
C THR A 82 33.19 -9.40 -1.11
N LEU A 83 33.00 -8.11 -1.40
CA LEU A 83 31.67 -7.51 -1.53
C LEU A 83 30.92 -8.07 -2.75
N HIS A 84 31.61 -8.23 -3.89
CA HIS A 84 31.03 -8.86 -5.07
C HIS A 84 30.52 -10.28 -4.77
N THR A 85 31.36 -11.08 -4.11
CA THR A 85 31.03 -12.45 -3.73
C THR A 85 29.79 -12.48 -2.84
N GLN A 86 29.72 -11.58 -1.85
CA GLN A 86 28.55 -11.46 -0.98
C GLN A 86 27.27 -11.11 -1.75
N LEU A 87 27.33 -10.13 -2.65
CA LEU A 87 26.15 -9.74 -3.44
C LEU A 87 25.67 -10.86 -4.36
N VAL A 88 26.59 -11.59 -5.01
CA VAL A 88 26.25 -12.75 -5.84
C VAL A 88 25.56 -13.83 -5.01
N PHE A 89 26.07 -14.15 -3.82
CA PHE A 89 25.41 -15.13 -2.94
C PHE A 89 24.04 -14.66 -2.46
N ASN A 90 23.88 -13.38 -2.14
CA ASN A 90 22.58 -12.83 -1.76
C ASN A 90 21.56 -12.91 -2.91
N ASP A 91 21.99 -12.62 -4.14
CA ASP A 91 21.14 -12.73 -5.32
C ASP A 91 20.75 -14.18 -5.60
N LEU A 92 21.69 -15.13 -5.49
CA LEU A 92 21.42 -16.57 -5.64
C LEU A 92 20.46 -17.10 -4.57
N ALA A 93 20.57 -16.57 -3.34
CA ALA A 93 19.70 -16.93 -2.22
C ALA A 93 18.40 -16.11 -2.20
N GLU A 94 18.15 -15.24 -3.18
CA GLU A 94 16.99 -14.34 -3.24
C GLU A 94 16.83 -13.46 -1.98
N SER A 95 17.92 -13.20 -1.26
CA SER A 95 17.96 -12.42 -0.03
C SER A 95 18.53 -11.00 -0.22
N GLY A 96 18.95 -10.68 -1.45
CA GLY A 96 19.44 -9.37 -1.84
C GLY A 96 18.38 -8.26 -1.80
N LEU A 97 18.83 -7.00 -1.70
CA LEU A 97 17.95 -5.84 -1.65
C LEU A 97 17.10 -5.71 -2.92
N LYS A 98 17.66 -6.02 -4.09
CA LYS A 98 16.92 -6.06 -5.35
C LYS A 98 15.72 -7.00 -5.27
N ASN A 99 15.90 -8.21 -4.73
CA ASN A 99 14.81 -9.17 -4.62
C ASN A 99 13.74 -8.69 -3.63
N GLN A 100 14.15 -8.12 -2.49
CA GLN A 100 13.23 -7.52 -1.54
C GLN A 100 12.38 -6.39 -2.15
N LEU A 101 12.96 -5.52 -2.96
CA LEU A 101 12.22 -4.44 -3.63
C LEU A 101 11.20 -5.00 -4.63
N ASN A 102 11.60 -5.98 -5.44
CA ASN A 102 10.70 -6.65 -6.37
C ASN A 102 9.55 -7.35 -5.64
N PHE A 103 9.83 -8.00 -4.51
CA PHE A 103 8.81 -8.63 -3.67
C PHE A 103 7.79 -7.61 -3.16
N LEU A 104 8.26 -6.47 -2.62
CA LEU A 104 7.36 -5.42 -2.12
C LEU A 104 6.46 -4.85 -3.24
N GLU A 105 7.02 -4.63 -4.43
CA GLU A 105 6.23 -4.18 -5.59
C GLU A 105 5.19 -5.22 -6.02
N ALA A 106 5.57 -6.50 -6.05
CA ALA A 106 4.65 -7.58 -6.38
C ALA A 106 3.52 -7.73 -5.35
N VAL A 107 3.84 -7.59 -4.06
CA VAL A 107 2.87 -7.64 -2.95
C VAL A 107 1.91 -6.46 -3.01
N GLU A 108 2.39 -5.24 -3.28
CA GLU A 108 1.53 -4.06 -3.46
C GLU A 108 0.55 -4.25 -4.62
N ALA A 109 1.06 -4.69 -5.79
CA ALA A 109 0.21 -4.96 -6.95
C ALA A 109 -0.79 -6.08 -6.68
N PHE A 110 -0.38 -7.12 -5.94
CA PHE A 110 -1.26 -8.21 -5.53
C PHE A 110 -2.39 -7.70 -4.62
N HIS A 111 -2.07 -6.91 -3.59
CA HIS A 111 -3.09 -6.39 -2.67
C HIS A 111 -3.99 -5.36 -3.34
N GLU A 112 -3.48 -4.53 -4.24
CA GLU A 112 -4.29 -3.62 -5.04
C GLU A 112 -5.26 -4.39 -5.96
N LYS A 113 -4.79 -5.43 -6.65
CA LYS A 113 -5.66 -6.28 -7.46
C LYS A 113 -6.78 -6.90 -6.61
N ASN A 114 -6.45 -7.42 -5.43
CA ASN A 114 -7.43 -7.99 -4.52
C ASN A 114 -8.44 -6.94 -4.02
N ARG A 115 -7.97 -5.77 -3.57
CA ARG A 115 -8.89 -4.72 -3.04
C ARG A 115 -9.85 -4.26 -4.11
N LEU A 116 -9.39 -3.99 -5.34
CA LEU A 116 -10.24 -3.52 -6.43
C LEU A 116 -11.24 -4.59 -6.90
N TYR A 117 -10.88 -5.87 -6.80
CA TYR A 117 -11.81 -6.97 -7.07
C TYR A 117 -12.92 -7.06 -6.01
N PHE A 118 -12.57 -6.93 -4.73
CA PHE A 118 -13.53 -7.10 -3.63
C PHE A 118 -14.34 -5.83 -3.28
N TYR A 119 -13.82 -4.64 -3.53
CA TYR A 119 -14.48 -3.36 -3.20
C TYR A 119 -15.93 -3.28 -3.70
N PRO A 120 -16.25 -3.52 -4.99
CA PRO A 120 -17.64 -3.49 -5.45
C PRO A 120 -18.57 -4.43 -4.69
N LYS A 121 -18.08 -5.62 -4.30
CA LYS A 121 -18.86 -6.66 -3.61
C LYS A 121 -19.08 -6.30 -2.16
N ILE A 122 -18.03 -5.83 -1.50
CA ILE A 122 -18.07 -5.37 -0.12
C ILE A 122 -18.97 -4.12 0.00
N PHE A 123 -18.83 -3.14 -0.89
CA PHE A 123 -19.63 -1.91 -0.85
C PHE A 123 -21.10 -2.15 -1.18
N ALA A 124 -21.39 -3.21 -1.96
CA ALA A 124 -22.74 -3.69 -2.21
C ALA A 124 -23.26 -4.64 -1.10
N GLU A 125 -22.49 -4.89 -0.03
CA GLU A 125 -22.81 -5.83 1.04
C GLU A 125 -23.22 -7.23 0.54
N GLN A 126 -22.57 -7.71 -0.53
CA GLN A 126 -22.84 -9.04 -1.08
C GLN A 126 -22.48 -10.14 -0.07
N ALA A 127 -23.30 -11.19 -0.01
CA ALA A 127 -23.06 -12.30 0.88
C ALA A 127 -21.81 -13.09 0.46
N VAL A 128 -20.94 -13.44 1.42
CA VAL A 128 -19.71 -14.19 1.14
C VAL A 128 -19.95 -15.52 0.41
N LYS A 129 -21.11 -16.15 0.61
CA LYS A 129 -21.50 -17.41 -0.06
C LYS A 129 -21.63 -17.29 -1.59
N THR A 130 -21.65 -16.08 -2.15
CA THR A 130 -21.65 -15.86 -3.60
C THR A 130 -20.23 -15.67 -4.17
N GLU A 131 -19.20 -15.78 -3.34
CA GLU A 131 -17.79 -15.83 -3.75
C GLU A 131 -17.39 -17.27 -4.09
N ASN A 132 -16.59 -17.45 -5.14
CA ASN A 132 -16.18 -18.76 -5.67
C ASN A 132 -15.11 -19.44 -4.82
#